data_AF-A0A383AJG1-F1
#
_entry.id   AF-A0A383AJG1-F1
#
_cell.length_a   1.000
_cell.length_b   1.000
_cell.length_c   1.000
_cell.angle_alpha   90.00
_cell.angle_beta   90.00
_cell.angle_gamma   90.00
#
_symmetry.space_group_name_H-M   'P 1'
#
loop_
_entity.id
_entity.type
_entity.pdbx_description
1 polymer ?
#
loop_
_entity_poly.entity_id
_entity_poly.type
_entity_poly.pdbx_seq_one_letter_code
_entity_poly.pdbx_strand_id
1 'polypeptide(L)'
;IYDTIRNIKVIKEMLNRDRRPVKKPTEEYKFLLQDVLIIFYTLYDALTPDFHEHADPIMKDLMQKFLSGLHDPEAVEEEYLNIYSNAIVYGLEEALEGPYKKEGLDINDVENWPAEKINWVPQELKENVGRSLTDRFNNFKTNLKNNRT
;
A
#
# COMPACT_ATOMS: atom_id res chain seq x y z
N ILE A 1 -0.60 6.00 7.98
CA ILE A 1 0.67 5.28 8.21
C ILE A 1 0.48 4.14 9.22
N TYR A 2 0.06 4.38 10.47
CA TYR A 2 -0.24 3.27 11.39
C TYR A 2 -1.32 2.30 10.85
N ASP A 3 -2.42 2.84 10.32
CA ASP A 3 -3.46 2.01 9.68
C ASP A 3 -2.94 1.21 8.48
N THR A 4 -1.89 1.70 7.82
CA THR A 4 -1.24 1.00 6.70
C THR A 4 -0.59 -0.31 7.17
N ILE A 5 -0.07 -0.39 8.39
CA ILE A 5 0.44 -1.65 8.98
C ILE A 5 -0.68 -2.68 9.08
N ARG A 6 -1.84 -2.27 9.60
CA ARG A 6 -3.01 -3.13 9.74
C ARG A 6 -3.53 -3.60 8.37
N ASN A 7 -3.62 -2.69 7.41
CA ASN A 7 -4.07 -3.03 6.05
C ASN A 7 -3.10 -4.01 5.38
N ILE A 8 -1.78 -3.84 5.54
CA ILE A 8 -0.78 -4.79 5.03
C ILE A 8 -0.99 -6.19 5.64
N LYS A 9 -1.19 -6.30 6.96
CA LYS A 9 -1.50 -7.60 7.60
C LYS A 9 -2.71 -8.27 6.96
N VAL A 10 -3.78 -7.52 6.68
CA VAL A 10 -5.01 -8.04 6.05
C VAL A 10 -4.76 -8.50 4.62
N ILE A 11 -4.17 -7.68 3.75
CA ILE A 11 -3.95 -8.07 2.34
C ILE A 11 -2.93 -9.23 2.22
N LYS A 12 -2.00 -9.33 3.16
CA LYS A 12 -1.00 -10.42 3.21
C LYS A 12 -1.66 -11.78 3.45
N GLU A 13 -2.85 -11.86 4.05
CA GLU A 13 -3.60 -13.13 4.16
C GLU A 13 -3.90 -13.75 2.79
N MET A 14 -4.12 -12.91 1.77
CA MET A 14 -4.42 -13.32 0.40
C MET A 14 -3.21 -13.26 -0.54
N LEU A 15 -2.15 -12.54 -0.17
CA LEU A 15 -0.93 -12.35 -0.97
C LEU A 15 0.28 -13.15 -0.44
N ASN A 16 0.08 -13.99 0.58
CA ASN A 16 1.15 -14.80 1.14
C ASN A 16 1.68 -15.83 0.14
N ARG A 17 2.95 -15.68 -0.29
CA ARG A 17 3.64 -16.58 -1.22
C ARG A 17 3.74 -18.03 -0.73
N ASP A 18 3.72 -18.26 0.58
CA ASP A 18 3.82 -19.59 1.18
C ASP A 18 2.49 -20.36 1.10
N ARG A 19 1.40 -19.68 0.71
CA ARG A 19 0.07 -20.27 0.57
C ARG A 19 -0.37 -20.18 -0.87
N ARG A 20 -0.86 -21.29 -1.42
CA ARG A 20 -1.47 -21.24 -2.76
C ARG A 20 -2.66 -20.28 -2.74
N PRO A 21 -2.82 -19.42 -3.77
CA PRO A 21 -4.01 -18.60 -3.94
C PRO A 21 -5.27 -19.46 -3.85
N VAL A 22 -6.18 -19.08 -2.94
CA VAL A 22 -7.50 -19.71 -2.84
C VAL A 22 -8.48 -18.87 -3.63
N LYS A 23 -9.31 -19.52 -4.45
CA LYS A 23 -10.33 -18.82 -5.23
C LYS A 23 -11.32 -18.09 -4.31
N LYS A 24 -11.47 -16.79 -4.50
CA LYS A 24 -12.38 -15.91 -3.77
C LYS A 24 -13.39 -15.26 -4.73
N PRO A 25 -14.50 -14.70 -4.21
CA PRO A 25 -15.39 -13.86 -4.99
C PRO A 25 -14.63 -12.68 -5.63
N THR A 26 -15.02 -12.32 -6.85
CA THR A 26 -14.41 -11.21 -7.61
C THR A 26 -14.35 -9.90 -6.83
N GLU A 27 -15.37 -9.60 -6.03
CA GLU A 27 -15.41 -8.38 -5.22
C GLU A 27 -14.32 -8.36 -4.15
N GLU A 28 -13.96 -9.51 -3.55
CA GLU A 28 -12.84 -9.58 -2.60
C GLU A 28 -11.51 -9.25 -3.30
N TYR A 29 -11.30 -9.72 -4.52
CA TYR A 29 -10.11 -9.36 -5.30
C TYR A 29 -10.08 -7.87 -5.66
N LYS A 30 -11.22 -7.27 -6.03
CA LYS A 30 -11.28 -5.83 -6.29
C LYS A 30 -10.92 -5.00 -5.06
N PHE A 31 -11.48 -5.33 -3.89
CA PHE A 31 -11.16 -4.63 -2.65
C PHE A 31 -9.67 -4.76 -2.31
N LEU A 32 -9.11 -5.96 -2.45
CA LEU A 32 -7.68 -6.18 -2.23
C LEU A 32 -6.82 -5.37 -3.20
N LEU A 33 -7.13 -5.38 -4.49
CA LEU A 33 -6.36 -4.63 -5.49
C LEU A 33 -6.44 -3.12 -5.26
N GLN A 34 -7.60 -2.63 -4.82
CA GLN A 34 -7.78 -1.24 -4.39
C GLN A 34 -6.91 -0.93 -3.16
N ASP A 35 -6.90 -1.79 -2.15
CA ASP A 35 -6.08 -1.62 -0.95
C ASP A 35 -4.59 -1.62 -1.28
N VAL A 36 -4.14 -2.49 -2.19
CA VAL A 36 -2.75 -2.52 -2.68
C VAL A 36 -2.37 -1.18 -3.32
N LEU A 37 -3.23 -0.63 -4.19
CA LEU A 37 -2.99 0.70 -4.78
C LEU A 37 -2.91 1.80 -3.73
N ILE A 38 -3.84 1.81 -2.77
CA ILE A 38 -3.87 2.80 -1.69
C ILE A 38 -2.60 2.72 -0.86
N ILE A 39 -2.18 1.51 -0.46
CA ILE A 39 -0.97 1.30 0.33
C ILE A 39 0.26 1.73 -0.46
N PHE A 40 0.40 1.29 -1.72
CA PHE A 40 1.53 1.64 -2.57
C PHE A 40 1.69 3.16 -2.71
N TYR A 41 0.63 3.87 -3.09
CA TYR A 41 0.71 5.32 -3.25
C TYR A 41 0.81 6.09 -1.92
N THR A 42 0.38 5.49 -0.81
CA THR A 42 0.61 6.03 0.53
C THR A 42 2.08 5.92 0.91
N LEU A 43 2.72 4.78 0.63
CA LEU A 43 4.10 4.52 1.01
C LEU A 43 5.12 4.95 -0.05
N TYR A 44 4.68 5.46 -1.19
CA TYR A 44 5.50 5.72 -2.38
C TYR A 44 6.88 6.32 -2.05
N ASP A 45 6.94 7.43 -1.31
CA ASP A 45 8.20 8.12 -1.01
C ASP A 45 9.06 7.46 0.09
N ALA A 46 8.57 6.37 0.70
CA ALA A 46 9.31 5.51 1.61
C ALA A 46 9.78 4.20 0.95
N LEU A 47 9.41 3.95 -0.31
CA LEU A 47 9.85 2.76 -1.04
C LEU A 47 11.30 2.91 -1.52
N THR A 48 11.99 1.78 -1.65
CA THR A 48 13.37 1.77 -2.16
C THR A 48 13.38 2.00 -3.68
N PRO A 49 14.47 2.56 -4.25
CA PRO A 49 14.61 2.71 -5.69
C PRO A 49 14.42 1.40 -6.47
N ASP A 50 15.00 0.30 -5.97
CA ASP A 50 14.89 -1.03 -6.59
C ASP A 50 13.43 -1.52 -6.59
N PHE A 51 12.70 -1.26 -5.51
CA PHE A 51 11.28 -1.61 -5.45
C PHE A 51 10.44 -0.74 -6.40
N HIS A 52 10.77 0.54 -6.58
CA HIS A 52 10.12 1.37 -7.60
C HIS A 52 10.34 0.83 -9.01
N GLU A 53 11.58 0.51 -9.38
CA GLU A 53 11.89 -0.01 -10.72
C GLU A 53 11.03 -1.22 -11.08
N HIS A 54 10.79 -2.09 -10.09
CA HIS A 54 9.95 -3.26 -10.24
C HIS A 54 8.44 -2.96 -10.19
N ALA A 55 7.98 -2.23 -9.17
CA ALA A 55 6.56 -2.11 -8.84
C ALA A 55 5.85 -0.99 -9.63
N ASP A 56 6.53 0.10 -9.98
CA ASP A 56 5.94 1.23 -10.71
C ASP A 56 5.15 0.82 -11.98
N PRO A 57 5.72 0.03 -12.91
CA PRO A 57 4.99 -0.33 -14.13
C PRO A 57 3.73 -1.15 -13.80
N ILE A 58 3.80 -2.05 -12.83
CA ILE A 58 2.68 -2.90 -12.38
C ILE A 58 1.57 -2.04 -11.77
N MET A 59 1.92 -1.14 -10.86
CA MET A 59 0.96 -0.27 -10.18
C MET A 59 0.31 0.74 -11.13
N LYS A 60 1.08 1.27 -12.10
CA LYS A 60 0.55 2.19 -13.12
C LYS A 60 -0.46 1.49 -14.02
N ASP A 61 -0.17 0.28 -14.47
CA ASP A 61 -1.09 -0.51 -15.30
C ASP A 61 -2.38 -0.86 -14.52
N LEU A 62 -2.25 -1.35 -13.29
CA LEU A 62 -3.38 -1.64 -12.41
C LEU A 62 -4.25 -0.39 -12.17
N MET A 63 -3.63 0.76 -11.91
CA MET A 63 -4.36 2.03 -11.74
C MET A 63 -5.13 2.41 -13.01
N GLN A 64 -4.55 2.28 -14.21
CA GLN A 64 -5.24 2.57 -15.47
C GLN A 64 -6.44 1.64 -15.69
N LYS A 65 -6.27 0.35 -15.41
CA LYS A 65 -7.36 -0.65 -15.47
C LYS A 65 -8.49 -0.30 -14.51
N PHE A 66 -8.18 0.11 -13.28
CA PHE A 66 -9.19 0.58 -12.33
C PHE A 66 -9.95 1.83 -12.81
N LEU A 67 -9.23 2.85 -13.29
CA LEU A 67 -9.84 4.09 -13.78
C LEU A 67 -10.72 3.86 -15.02
N SER A 68 -10.40 2.83 -15.81
CA SER A 68 -11.16 2.45 -17.00
C SER A 68 -12.39 1.58 -16.70
N GLY A 69 -12.61 1.19 -15.44
CA GLY A 69 -13.71 0.32 -15.03
C GLY A 69 -13.33 -1.16 -15.10
N LEU A 70 -12.60 -1.64 -14.09
CA LEU A 70 -12.23 -3.05 -13.93
C LEU A 70 -13.43 -3.87 -13.43
N HIS A 71 -14.30 -4.31 -14.34
CA HIS A 71 -15.53 -5.06 -14.01
C HIS A 71 -15.48 -6.54 -14.37
N ASP A 72 -14.63 -6.92 -15.32
CA ASP A 72 -14.53 -8.29 -15.81
C ASP A 72 -13.86 -9.22 -14.77
N PRO A 73 -14.54 -10.31 -14.34
CA PRO A 73 -14.00 -11.22 -13.34
C PRO A 73 -12.66 -11.87 -13.70
N GLU A 74 -12.44 -12.20 -14.96
CA GLU A 74 -11.19 -12.83 -15.41
C GLU A 74 -10.03 -11.84 -15.34
N ALA A 75 -10.22 -10.62 -15.84
CA ALA A 75 -9.23 -9.55 -15.72
C ALA A 75 -8.92 -9.20 -14.24
N VAL A 76 -9.91 -9.20 -13.36
CA VAL A 76 -9.70 -8.98 -11.92
C VAL A 76 -8.84 -10.10 -11.30
N GLU A 77 -9.12 -11.37 -11.64
CA GLU A 77 -8.35 -12.51 -11.15
C GLU A 77 -6.91 -12.49 -11.70
N GLU A 78 -6.73 -12.09 -12.96
CA GLU A 78 -5.40 -11.90 -13.58
C GLU A 78 -4.58 -10.84 -12.83
N GLU A 79 -5.16 -9.67 -12.53
CA GLU A 79 -4.46 -8.64 -11.75
C GLU A 79 -4.09 -9.12 -10.36
N TYR A 80 -4.99 -9.83 -9.68
CA TYR A 80 -4.68 -10.43 -8.38
C TYR A 80 -3.47 -11.38 -8.46
N LEU A 81 -3.43 -12.25 -9.47
CA LEU A 81 -2.31 -13.17 -9.68
C LEU A 81 -1.02 -12.44 -10.07
N ASN A 82 -1.12 -11.36 -10.82
CA ASN A 82 0.01 -10.48 -11.14
C ASN A 82 0.61 -9.86 -9.87
N ILE A 83 -0.22 -9.31 -8.98
CA ILE A 83 0.22 -8.78 -7.68
C ILE A 83 0.83 -9.87 -6.80
N TYR A 84 0.19 -11.04 -6.74
CA TYR A 84 0.66 -12.19 -5.97
C TYR A 84 2.02 -12.70 -6.44
N SER A 85 2.21 -12.88 -7.75
CA SER A 85 3.45 -13.45 -8.31
C SER A 85 4.65 -12.51 -8.13
N ASN A 86 4.45 -11.21 -8.35
CA ASN A 86 5.47 -10.19 -8.09
C ASN A 86 5.68 -9.92 -6.58
N ALA A 87 4.74 -10.38 -5.74
CA ALA A 87 4.61 -10.13 -4.31
C ALA A 87 5.07 -8.77 -3.83
N ILE A 88 4.38 -7.81 -4.41
CA ILE A 88 4.33 -6.41 -4.03
C ILE A 88 4.16 -6.23 -2.51
N VAL A 89 3.36 -7.08 -1.85
CA VAL A 89 3.07 -6.94 -0.40
C VAL A 89 4.31 -6.96 0.49
N TYR A 90 5.36 -7.70 0.12
CA TYR A 90 6.56 -7.80 0.96
C TYR A 90 7.43 -6.55 0.87
N GLY A 91 7.55 -5.92 -0.32
CA GLY A 91 8.25 -4.64 -0.42
C GLY A 91 7.49 -3.50 0.26
N LEU A 92 6.16 -3.54 0.26
CA LEU A 92 5.32 -2.62 1.04
C LEU A 92 5.50 -2.81 2.55
N GLU A 93 5.60 -4.06 3.00
CA GLU A 93 5.87 -4.41 4.40
C GLU A 93 7.27 -3.96 4.83
N GLU A 94 8.30 -4.20 4.02
CA GLU A 94 9.69 -3.82 4.28
C GLU A 94 9.85 -2.31 4.45
N ALA A 95 9.14 -1.51 3.65
CA ALA A 95 9.12 -0.05 3.74
C ALA A 95 8.61 0.46 5.11
N LEU A 96 7.82 -0.34 5.82
CA LEU A 96 7.43 -0.07 7.20
C LEU A 96 8.36 -0.76 8.21
N GLU A 97 8.73 -2.02 8.00
CA GLU A 97 9.53 -2.78 8.96
C GLU A 97 10.83 -2.06 9.31
N GLY A 98 11.57 -1.58 8.29
CA GLY A 98 12.86 -0.93 8.49
C GLY A 98 12.82 0.23 9.50
N PRO A 99 12.01 1.28 9.25
CA PRO A 99 11.89 2.42 10.17
C PRO A 99 11.39 2.06 11.59
N TYR A 100 10.43 1.14 11.73
CA TYR A 100 9.93 0.74 13.05
C TYR A 100 10.94 -0.11 13.83
N LYS A 101 11.69 -0.99 13.15
CA LYS A 101 12.71 -1.85 13.75
C LYS A 101 13.87 -1.06 14.33
N LYS A 102 14.27 0.05 13.69
CA LYS A 102 15.27 1.00 14.23
C LYS A 102 14.86 1.57 15.59
N GLU A 103 13.56 1.57 15.89
CA GLU A 103 12.93 2.14 17.09
C GLU A 103 12.52 1.05 18.10
N GLY A 104 12.98 -0.19 17.87
CA GLY A 104 12.69 -1.35 18.71
C GLY A 104 11.25 -1.86 18.61
N LEU A 105 10.55 -1.57 17.52
CA LEU A 105 9.17 -1.97 17.30
C LEU A 105 9.07 -2.99 16.16
N ASP A 106 8.43 -4.12 16.44
CA ASP A 106 8.12 -5.13 15.44
C ASP A 106 6.69 -4.92 14.91
N ILE A 107 6.56 -4.60 13.62
CA ILE A 107 5.25 -4.39 12.98
C ILE A 107 4.43 -5.68 12.87
N ASN A 108 5.03 -6.84 13.08
CA ASN A 108 4.33 -8.11 13.16
C ASN A 108 3.68 -8.34 14.53
N ASP A 109 4.15 -7.63 15.57
CA ASP A 109 3.75 -7.82 16.97
C ASP A 109 3.23 -6.52 17.63
N VAL A 110 2.35 -5.82 16.90
CA VAL A 110 1.81 -4.49 17.27
C VAL A 110 1.02 -4.53 18.58
N GLU A 111 0.36 -5.66 18.87
CA GLU A 111 -0.39 -5.92 20.09
C GLU A 111 0.45 -5.86 21.38
N ASN A 112 1.76 -6.11 21.28
CA ASN A 112 2.69 -6.06 22.39
C ASN A 112 3.47 -4.74 22.47
N TRP A 113 3.12 -3.75 21.65
CA TRP A 113 3.77 -2.44 21.71
C TRP A 113 3.46 -1.71 23.02
N PRO A 114 4.39 -0.87 23.51
CA PRO A 114 4.12 0.01 24.64
C PRO A 114 2.89 0.88 24.39
N ALA A 115 2.09 1.14 25.43
CA ALA A 115 0.82 1.86 25.31
C ALA A 115 0.99 3.26 24.69
N GLU A 116 2.11 3.92 24.98
CA GLU A 116 2.48 5.21 24.42
C GLU A 116 2.81 5.15 22.91
N LYS A 117 3.00 3.97 22.33
CA LYS A 117 3.36 3.76 20.92
C LYS A 117 2.23 3.21 20.04
N ILE A 118 1.02 3.01 20.56
CA ILE A 118 -0.13 2.40 19.84
C ILE A 118 -0.49 3.09 18.52
N ASN A 119 -0.22 4.38 18.34
CA ASN A 119 -0.41 5.10 17.06
C ASN A 119 0.85 5.87 16.65
N TRP A 120 1.99 5.47 17.20
CA TRP A 120 3.23 6.18 16.97
C TRP A 120 3.79 5.83 15.60
N VAL A 121 4.41 6.83 14.96
CA VAL A 121 5.02 6.70 13.64
C VAL A 121 6.46 7.22 13.72
N PRO A 122 7.46 6.47 13.23
CA PRO A 122 8.84 6.90 13.09
C PRO A 122 8.97 8.24 12.40
N GLN A 123 9.94 9.04 12.85
CA GLN A 123 10.18 10.37 12.28
C GLN A 123 10.53 10.30 10.79
N GLU A 124 11.34 9.31 10.39
CA GLU A 124 11.68 9.01 8.99
C GLU A 124 10.43 8.85 8.10
N LEU A 125 9.42 8.10 8.57
CA LEU A 125 8.16 7.93 7.84
C LEU A 125 7.31 9.21 7.84
N LYS A 126 7.31 9.99 8.92
CA LYS A 126 6.62 11.29 8.95
C LYS A 126 7.21 12.28 7.94
N GLU A 127 8.52 12.29 7.79
CA GLU A 127 9.23 13.20 6.90
C GLU A 127 9.07 12.81 5.44
N ASN A 128 9.17 11.52 5.11
CA ASN A 128 9.05 11.05 3.73
C ASN A 128 7.58 10.99 3.29
N VAL A 129 6.77 10.21 3.99
CA VAL A 129 5.36 9.98 3.62
C VAL A 129 4.48 11.16 4.03
N GLY A 130 4.62 11.65 5.26
CA GLY A 130 3.77 12.71 5.78
C GLY A 130 3.89 14.03 5.00
N ARG A 131 5.11 14.39 4.58
CA ARG A 131 5.33 15.58 3.75
C ARG A 131 4.72 15.43 2.36
N SER A 132 5.01 14.34 1.66
CA SER A 132 4.48 14.11 0.31
C SER A 132 2.96 14.11 0.27
N LEU A 133 2.30 13.45 1.23
CA LEU A 133 0.84 13.47 1.32
C LEU A 133 0.32 14.90 1.54
N THR A 134 0.96 15.66 2.44
CA THR A 134 0.59 17.05 2.71
C THR A 134 0.69 17.91 1.44
N ASP A 135 1.77 17.74 0.68
CA ASP A 135 1.99 18.48 -0.57
C ASP A 135 0.96 18.10 -1.64
N ARG A 136 0.64 16.81 -1.79
CA ARG A 136 -0.43 16.34 -2.68
C ARG A 136 -1.79 16.95 -2.30
N PHE A 137 -2.13 16.96 -1.02
CA PHE A 137 -3.38 17.58 -0.53
C PHE A 137 -3.41 19.10 -0.75
N ASN A 138 -2.29 19.79 -0.53
CA ASN A 138 -2.17 21.23 -0.77
C ASN A 138 -2.33 21.58 -2.25
N ASN A 139 -1.72 20.79 -3.14
CA ASN A 139 -1.88 20.94 -4.59
C ASN A 139 -3.34 20.73 -5.01
N PHE A 140 -3.99 19.68 -4.51
CA PHE A 140 -5.41 19.44 -4.76
C PHE A 140 -6.29 20.61 -4.30
N LYS A 141 -6.07 21.11 -3.07
CA LYS A 141 -6.79 22.27 -2.51
C LYS A 141 -6.59 23.53 -3.36
N THR A 142 -5.39 23.72 -3.89
CA THR A 142 -5.05 24.87 -4.76
C THR A 142 -5.77 24.77 -6.10
N ASN A 143 -5.73 23.60 -6.74
CA ASN A 143 -6.43 23.35 -8.01
C ASN A 143 -7.95 23.53 -7.88
N LEU A 144 -8.55 23.08 -6.77
CA LEU A 144 -9.97 23.31 -6.50
C LEU A 144 -10.33 24.79 -6.33
N LYS A 145 -9.42 25.61 -5.80
CA LYS A 145 -9.64 27.07 -5.68
C LYS A 145 -9.53 27.76 -7.03
N ASN A 146 -8.57 27.34 -7.87
CA ASN A 146 -8.32 27.93 -9.18
C ASN A 146 -9.39 27.54 -10.22
N ASN A 147 -10.00 26.36 -10.09
CA ASN A 147 -11.10 25.90 -10.96
C ASN A 147 -12.50 26.44 -10.55
N ARG A 148 -12.58 27.34 -9.56
CA ARG A 148 -13.81 28.04 -9.15
C ARG A 148 -13.90 29.48 -9.70
N THR A 149 -13.05 29.82 -10.67
CA THR A 149 -13.06 31.07 -11.46
C THR A 149 -13.32 30.74 -12.91
#